data_AF-A0A3D4TF80-F1
#
_entry.id   AF-A0A3D4TF80-F1
#
_cell.length_a   1.000
_cell.length_b   1.000
_cell.length_c   1.000
_cell.angle_alpha   90.00
_cell.angle_beta   90.00
_cell.angle_gamma   90.00
#
_symmetry.space_group_name_H-M   'P 1'
#
loop_
_entity.id
_entity.type
_entity.pdbx_description
1 polymer ?
#
loop_
_entity_poly.entity_id
_entity_poly.type
_entity_poly.pdbx_seq_one_letter_code
_entity_poly.pdbx_strand_id
1 'polypeptide(L)'
;STTTIASYFPDSSFQQMNKRFQEITGIPLSMLNNFKPFMGMSMLMLKSLPCAEQVQPEMLLIQFAKTKNIPVKGLEEVEEQLAAINKQALDSQAISLQKMVMSFDSVQQAFSKLTAVYKTKNIDSLYAFIRSSGMDDAFETALLSERNLRWIPRIKAIAAQQPSFFAVGSGHLGGDQGVIALLRKEGYTVKPVLY
;
A
#
# COMPACT_ATOMS: atom_id res chain seq x y z
N SER A 1 -4.66 29.00 -1.67
CA SER A 1 -5.74 28.38 -0.89
C SER A 1 -5.47 26.89 -0.79
N THR A 2 -5.44 26.33 0.42
CA THR A 2 -5.24 24.88 0.61
C THR A 2 -6.55 24.18 0.28
N THR A 3 -6.58 23.42 -0.83
CA THR A 3 -7.76 22.63 -1.22
C THR A 3 -8.03 21.58 -0.15
N THR A 4 -9.26 21.52 0.35
CA THR A 4 -9.70 20.58 1.38
C THR A 4 -10.45 19.40 0.77
N ILE A 5 -10.59 18.28 1.47
CA ILE A 5 -11.39 17.13 0.97
C ILE A 5 -12.82 17.57 0.62
N ALA A 6 -13.45 18.39 1.46
CA ALA A 6 -14.80 18.89 1.25
C ALA A 6 -14.93 19.72 -0.02
N SER A 7 -13.91 20.51 -0.39
CA SER A 7 -13.96 21.37 -1.57
C SER A 7 -14.02 20.63 -2.92
N TYR A 8 -13.82 19.32 -2.94
CA TYR A 8 -13.98 18.49 -4.14
C TYR A 8 -15.42 18.05 -4.41
N PHE A 9 -16.37 18.31 -3.48
CA PHE A 9 -17.74 17.79 -3.56
C PHE A 9 -18.78 18.88 -3.30
N PRO A 10 -19.98 18.76 -3.87
CA PRO A 10 -21.14 19.53 -3.41
C PRO A 10 -21.42 19.26 -1.92
N ASP A 11 -21.88 20.27 -1.18
CA ASP A 11 -22.14 20.17 0.26
C ASP A 11 -22.99 18.95 0.64
N SER A 12 -24.08 18.71 -0.10
CA SER A 12 -24.98 17.56 0.14
C SER A 12 -24.26 16.22 -0.03
N SER A 13 -23.38 16.10 -1.03
CA SER A 13 -22.56 14.90 -1.26
C SER A 13 -21.53 14.73 -0.16
N PHE A 14 -20.84 15.81 0.24
CA PHE A 14 -19.88 15.75 1.33
C PHE A 14 -20.53 15.33 2.65
N GLN A 15 -21.71 15.84 2.98
CA GLN A 15 -22.43 15.45 4.21
C GLN A 15 -22.80 13.95 4.20
N GLN A 16 -23.25 13.41 3.06
CA GLN A 16 -23.51 11.98 2.93
C GLN A 16 -22.23 11.15 3.11
N MET A 17 -21.14 11.54 2.45
CA MET A 17 -19.84 10.89 2.60
C MET A 17 -19.34 10.96 4.04
N ASN A 18 -19.46 12.11 4.69
CA ASN A 18 -19.02 12.32 6.07
C ASN A 18 -19.74 11.38 7.05
N LYS A 19 -21.07 11.28 6.92
CA LYS A 19 -21.88 10.36 7.72
C LYS A 19 -21.48 8.91 7.47
N ARG A 20 -21.42 8.50 6.19
CA ARG A 20 -21.10 7.11 5.83
C ARG A 20 -19.68 6.70 6.25
N PHE A 21 -18.72 7.60 6.07
CA PHE A 21 -17.34 7.40 6.53
C PHE A 21 -17.26 7.24 8.05
N GLN A 22 -18.04 8.02 8.81
CA GLN A 22 -18.11 7.89 10.27
C GLN A 22 -18.71 6.56 10.71
N GLU A 23 -19.78 6.09 10.05
CA GLU A 23 -20.37 4.78 10.32
C GLU A 23 -19.35 3.63 10.12
N ILE A 24 -18.47 3.74 9.12
CA ILE A 24 -17.46 2.72 8.81
C ILE A 24 -16.25 2.81 9.73
N THR A 25 -15.75 4.02 9.96
CA THR A 25 -14.42 4.23 10.57
C THR A 25 -14.48 4.59 12.04
N GLY A 26 -15.60 5.14 12.52
CA GLY A 26 -15.79 5.70 13.85
C GLY A 26 -15.43 7.19 13.97
N ILE A 27 -14.86 7.82 12.92
CA ILE A 27 -14.54 9.25 12.91
C ILE A 27 -15.18 9.95 11.70
N PRO A 28 -15.60 11.22 11.81
CA PRO A 28 -16.14 11.95 10.67
C PRO A 28 -15.05 12.30 9.66
N LEU A 29 -15.39 12.26 8.36
CA LEU A 29 -14.47 12.63 7.27
C LEU A 29 -13.99 14.08 7.40
N SER A 30 -14.78 14.96 8.01
CA SER A 30 -14.40 16.35 8.28
C SER A 30 -13.15 16.49 9.16
N MET A 31 -12.80 15.50 9.99
CA MET A 31 -11.52 15.49 10.72
C MET A 31 -10.32 15.36 9.78
N LEU A 32 -10.52 14.79 8.59
CA LEU A 32 -9.48 14.61 7.58
C LEU A 32 -9.45 15.75 6.56
N ASN A 33 -10.22 16.82 6.74
CA ASN A 33 -10.46 17.81 5.68
C ASN A 33 -9.20 18.51 5.16
N ASN A 34 -8.19 18.67 6.02
CA ASN A 34 -6.88 19.27 5.67
C ASN A 34 -5.82 18.24 5.28
N PHE A 35 -6.18 16.96 5.22
CA PHE A 35 -5.32 15.87 4.76
C PHE A 35 -5.65 15.52 3.30
N LYS A 36 -4.75 14.74 2.68
CA LYS A 36 -4.98 14.22 1.33
C LYS A 36 -6.06 13.13 1.35
N PRO A 37 -6.91 13.02 0.30
CA PRO A 37 -7.95 11.98 0.26
C PRO A 37 -7.42 10.55 0.43
N PHE A 38 -6.17 10.29 0.03
CA PHE A 38 -5.47 9.02 0.28
C PHE A 38 -5.48 8.58 1.76
N MET A 39 -5.45 9.51 2.72
CA MET A 39 -5.53 9.16 4.13
C MET A 39 -6.89 8.55 4.50
N GLY A 40 -7.98 9.12 3.97
CA GLY A 40 -9.32 8.56 4.12
C GLY A 40 -9.44 7.18 3.46
N MET A 41 -8.88 7.01 2.26
CA MET A 41 -8.84 5.71 1.57
C MET A 41 -8.09 4.66 2.41
N SER A 42 -6.95 5.03 2.99
CA SER A 42 -6.15 4.16 3.85
C SER A 42 -6.94 3.69 5.09
N MET A 43 -7.71 4.57 5.71
CA MET A 43 -8.56 4.21 6.86
C MET A 43 -9.69 3.25 6.47
N LEU A 44 -10.31 3.44 5.31
CA LEU A 44 -11.32 2.51 4.77
C LEU A 44 -10.70 1.13 4.52
N MET A 45 -9.50 1.07 3.94
CA MET A 45 -8.78 -0.19 3.73
C MET A 45 -8.54 -0.93 5.06
N LEU A 46 -8.13 -0.23 6.12
CA LEU A 46 -7.95 -0.85 7.44
C LEU A 46 -9.26 -1.41 8.03
N LYS A 47 -10.41 -0.80 7.72
CA LYS A 47 -11.73 -1.28 8.15
C LYS A 47 -12.32 -2.36 7.23
N SER A 48 -11.67 -2.63 6.10
CA SER A 48 -12.21 -3.56 5.09
C SER A 48 -12.02 -5.04 5.46
N LEU A 49 -11.22 -5.34 6.49
CA LEU A 49 -11.09 -6.68 7.07
C LEU A 49 -11.77 -6.78 8.44
N PRO A 50 -12.56 -7.83 8.69
CA PRO A 50 -13.10 -8.13 10.01
C PRO A 50 -12.04 -8.87 10.87
N CYS A 51 -10.87 -8.26 11.05
CA CYS A 51 -9.83 -8.80 11.92
C CYS A 51 -9.96 -8.20 13.32
N ALA A 52 -10.29 -9.02 14.32
CA ALA A 52 -10.36 -8.61 15.72
C ALA A 52 -8.98 -8.16 16.24
N GLU A 53 -7.92 -8.83 15.80
CA GLU A 53 -6.54 -8.46 16.10
C GLU A 53 -5.85 -7.92 14.85
N GLN A 54 -5.41 -6.67 14.93
CA GLN A 54 -4.63 -6.03 13.88
C GLN A 54 -3.15 -6.19 14.20
N VAL A 55 -2.50 -7.11 13.48
CA VAL A 55 -1.05 -7.25 13.52
C VAL A 55 -0.42 -6.32 12.49
N GLN A 56 0.61 -5.57 12.90
CA GLN A 56 1.44 -4.77 12.00
C GLN A 56 2.81 -5.47 11.87
N PRO A 57 3.03 -6.30 10.83
CA PRO A 57 4.25 -7.11 10.71
C PRO A 57 5.52 -6.28 10.76
N GLU A 58 5.51 -5.08 10.16
CA GLU A 58 6.66 -4.17 10.19
C GLU A 58 7.03 -3.73 11.61
N MET A 59 6.04 -3.39 12.43
CA MET A 59 6.30 -3.04 13.85
C MET A 59 6.84 -4.23 14.63
N LEU A 60 6.35 -5.45 14.37
CA LEU A 60 6.88 -6.66 15.00
C LEU A 60 8.34 -6.92 14.60
N LEU A 61 8.68 -6.75 13.32
CA LEU A 61 10.04 -6.90 12.81
C LEU A 61 10.99 -5.85 13.39
N ILE A 62 10.55 -4.58 13.47
CA ILE A 62 11.32 -3.50 14.09
C ILE A 62 11.54 -3.77 15.58
N GLN A 63 10.52 -4.21 16.30
CA GLN A 63 10.65 -4.57 17.72
C GLN A 63 11.62 -5.74 17.90
N PHE A 64 11.50 -6.79 17.08
CA PHE A 64 12.42 -7.92 17.09
C PHE A 64 13.86 -7.47 16.84
N ALA A 65 14.10 -6.65 15.81
CA ALA A 65 15.41 -6.10 15.51
C ALA A 65 16.00 -5.31 16.69
N LYS A 66 15.17 -4.48 17.35
CA LYS A 66 15.57 -3.75 18.57
C LYS A 66 15.97 -4.70 19.70
N THR A 67 15.21 -5.76 19.98
CA THR A 67 15.57 -6.74 21.04
C THR A 67 16.88 -7.48 20.76
N LYS A 68 17.30 -7.54 19.50
CA LYS A 68 18.53 -8.19 19.05
C LYS A 68 19.66 -7.20 18.72
N ASN A 69 19.45 -5.90 18.95
CA ASN A 69 20.37 -4.83 18.54
C ASN A 69 20.77 -4.89 17.05
N ILE A 70 19.85 -5.34 16.18
CA ILE A 70 20.05 -5.37 14.73
C ILE A 70 19.75 -3.97 14.17
N PRO A 71 20.67 -3.35 13.42
CA PRO A 71 20.43 -2.05 12.79
C PRO A 71 19.25 -2.12 11.80
N VAL A 72 18.30 -1.20 11.93
CA VAL A 72 17.19 -1.03 10.99
C VAL A 72 17.49 0.14 10.05
N LYS A 73 17.33 -0.08 8.75
CA LYS A 73 17.50 0.94 7.71
C LYS A 73 16.27 0.94 6.80
N GLY A 74 15.88 2.12 6.33
CA GLY A 74 14.87 2.26 5.29
C GLY A 74 15.43 1.83 3.93
N LEU A 75 14.60 1.18 3.12
CA LEU A 75 14.93 0.90 1.71
C LEU A 75 14.62 2.11 0.81
N GLU A 76 13.80 3.03 1.32
CA GLU A 76 13.48 4.34 0.74
C GLU A 76 13.23 5.38 1.83
N GLU A 77 13.34 6.64 1.43
CA GLU A 77 12.99 7.79 2.26
C GLU A 77 11.48 8.06 2.22
N VAL A 78 10.96 8.72 3.25
CA VAL A 78 9.53 9.05 3.37
C VAL A 78 9.06 9.92 2.19
N GLU A 79 9.90 10.84 1.74
CA GLU A 79 9.63 11.75 0.62
C GLU A 79 9.45 10.98 -0.70
N GLU A 80 10.20 9.89 -0.90
CA GLU A 80 10.09 9.05 -2.10
C GLU A 80 8.73 8.34 -2.15
N GLN A 81 8.28 7.82 -1.01
CA GLN A 81 6.98 7.18 -0.90
C GLN A 81 5.84 8.19 -1.08
N LEU A 82 5.96 9.38 -0.46
CA LEU A 82 4.99 10.46 -0.62
C LEU A 82 4.93 10.97 -2.07
N ALA A 83 6.06 11.06 -2.77
CA ALA A 83 6.10 11.45 -4.17
C ALA A 83 5.34 10.45 -5.06
N ALA A 84 5.47 9.14 -4.79
CA ALA A 84 4.71 8.12 -5.51
C ALA A 84 3.19 8.24 -5.27
N ILE A 85 2.76 8.48 -4.03
CA ILE A 85 1.33 8.71 -3.70
C ILE A 85 0.81 9.97 -4.42
N ASN A 86 1.63 11.01 -4.53
CA ASN A 86 1.26 12.28 -5.16
C ASN A 86 1.25 12.25 -6.69
N LYS A 87 1.61 11.13 -7.33
CA LYS A 87 1.47 10.95 -8.78
C LYS A 87 0.01 10.91 -9.21
N GLN A 88 -0.90 10.45 -8.34
CA GLN A 88 -2.33 10.52 -8.59
C GLN A 88 -2.85 11.92 -8.21
N ALA A 89 -3.51 12.58 -9.16
CA ALA A 89 -4.11 13.89 -8.94
C ALA A 89 -5.15 13.86 -7.80
N LEU A 90 -5.22 14.94 -7.02
CA LEU A 90 -6.04 14.97 -5.78
C LEU A 90 -7.55 14.86 -6.06
N ASP A 91 -8.02 15.38 -7.20
CA ASP A 91 -9.38 15.19 -7.69
C ASP A 91 -9.70 13.71 -7.94
N SER A 92 -8.77 12.98 -8.57
CA SER A 92 -8.87 11.54 -8.81
C SER A 92 -8.86 10.74 -7.50
N GLN A 93 -8.02 11.15 -6.53
CA GLN A 93 -8.04 10.58 -5.18
C GLN A 93 -9.37 10.87 -4.47
N ALA A 94 -9.94 12.07 -4.62
CA ALA A 94 -11.23 12.43 -4.04
C ALA A 94 -12.37 11.59 -4.64
N ILE A 95 -12.40 11.41 -5.96
CA ILE A 95 -13.38 10.54 -6.64
C ILE A 95 -13.26 9.10 -6.14
N SER A 96 -12.03 8.59 -6.00
CA SER A 96 -11.77 7.24 -5.50
C SER A 96 -12.22 7.10 -4.04
N LEU A 97 -11.95 8.09 -3.20
CA LEU A 97 -12.43 8.14 -1.82
C LEU A 97 -13.97 8.11 -1.77
N GLN A 98 -14.66 8.92 -2.56
CA GLN A 98 -16.11 8.90 -2.64
C GLN A 98 -16.62 7.51 -3.04
N LYS A 99 -16.06 6.90 -4.09
CA LYS A 99 -16.45 5.56 -4.54
C LYS A 99 -16.25 4.52 -3.43
N MET A 100 -15.13 4.56 -2.72
CA MET A 100 -14.86 3.64 -1.62
C MET A 100 -15.83 3.82 -0.45
N VAL A 101 -16.16 5.06 -0.08
CA VAL A 101 -17.13 5.36 1.00
C VAL A 101 -18.53 4.87 0.62
N MET A 102 -18.97 5.19 -0.59
CA MET A 102 -20.34 4.90 -1.04
C MET A 102 -20.56 3.43 -1.39
N SER A 103 -19.49 2.70 -1.75
CA SER A 103 -19.54 1.28 -2.14
C SER A 103 -18.64 0.40 -1.26
N PHE A 104 -18.61 0.69 0.05
CA PHE A 104 -17.68 0.04 0.98
C PHE A 104 -17.82 -1.49 1.04
N ASP A 105 -19.03 -2.03 0.92
CA ASP A 105 -19.26 -3.48 0.90
C ASP A 105 -18.52 -4.15 -0.29
N SER A 106 -18.43 -3.45 -1.42
CA SER A 106 -17.63 -3.92 -2.57
C SER A 106 -16.13 -3.87 -2.29
N VAL A 107 -15.67 -2.86 -1.54
CA VAL A 107 -14.27 -2.77 -1.06
C VAL A 107 -13.97 -3.97 -0.15
N GLN A 108 -14.84 -4.29 0.79
CA GLN A 108 -14.70 -5.44 1.69
C GLN A 108 -14.64 -6.77 0.92
N GLN A 109 -15.51 -6.96 -0.08
CA GLN A 109 -15.50 -8.16 -0.92
C GLN A 109 -14.22 -8.26 -1.74
N ALA A 110 -13.78 -7.17 -2.36
CA ALA A 110 -12.53 -7.14 -3.13
C ALA A 110 -11.32 -7.47 -2.23
N PHE A 111 -11.26 -6.89 -1.04
CA PHE A 111 -10.14 -7.12 -0.12
C PHE A 111 -10.17 -8.52 0.53
N SER A 112 -11.36 -9.09 0.73
CA SER A 112 -11.51 -10.50 1.11
C SER A 112 -10.97 -11.46 0.04
N LYS A 113 -11.25 -11.19 -1.24
CA LYS A 113 -10.68 -11.95 -2.36
C LYS A 113 -9.16 -11.79 -2.43
N LEU A 114 -8.65 -10.57 -2.28
CA LEU A 114 -7.20 -10.31 -2.23
C LEU A 114 -6.54 -11.12 -1.10
N THR A 115 -7.16 -11.14 0.07
CA THR A 115 -6.66 -11.90 1.23
C THR A 115 -6.65 -13.40 0.97
N ALA A 116 -7.68 -13.93 0.31
CA ALA A 116 -7.72 -15.34 -0.08
C ALA A 116 -6.56 -15.68 -1.04
N VAL A 117 -6.31 -14.83 -2.05
CA VAL A 117 -5.17 -15.00 -2.97
C VAL A 117 -3.84 -14.89 -2.24
N TYR A 118 -3.67 -13.89 -1.37
CA TYR A 118 -2.46 -13.70 -0.56
C TYR A 118 -2.12 -14.95 0.28
N LYS A 119 -3.14 -15.56 0.89
CA LYS A 119 -2.97 -16.78 1.71
C LYS A 119 -2.52 -18.01 0.93
N THR A 120 -2.67 -18.03 -0.40
CA THR A 120 -2.14 -19.12 -1.24
C THR A 120 -0.61 -19.11 -1.35
N LYS A 121 0.05 -18.03 -0.91
CA LYS A 121 1.50 -17.81 -1.04
C LYS A 121 2.01 -17.86 -2.49
N ASN A 122 1.12 -17.74 -3.48
CA ASN A 122 1.48 -17.69 -4.89
C ASN A 122 1.64 -16.23 -5.34
N ILE A 123 2.88 -15.85 -5.59
CA ILE A 123 3.25 -14.47 -5.97
C ILE A 123 2.66 -14.08 -7.33
N ASP A 124 2.62 -15.01 -8.28
CA ASP A 124 2.09 -14.74 -9.63
C ASP A 124 0.58 -14.52 -9.60
N SER A 125 -0.15 -15.33 -8.81
CA SER A 125 -1.58 -15.15 -8.59
C SER A 125 -1.88 -13.82 -7.89
N LEU A 126 -1.07 -13.44 -6.89
CA LEU A 126 -1.22 -12.16 -6.19
C LEU A 126 -0.98 -10.98 -7.15
N TYR A 127 0.08 -11.06 -7.96
CA TYR A 127 0.39 -10.05 -8.96
C TYR A 127 -0.74 -9.90 -9.98
N ALA A 128 -1.23 -11.01 -10.56
CA ALA A 128 -2.34 -11.01 -11.50
C ALA A 128 -3.61 -10.41 -10.89
N PHE A 129 -3.91 -10.72 -9.62
CA PHE A 129 -5.05 -10.14 -8.92
C PHE A 129 -4.91 -8.63 -8.78
N ILE A 130 -3.75 -8.13 -8.34
CA ILE A 130 -3.49 -6.69 -8.19
C ILE A 130 -3.67 -5.97 -9.53
N ARG A 131 -3.08 -6.49 -10.61
CA ARG A 131 -3.25 -5.96 -11.98
C ARG A 131 -4.72 -5.91 -12.42
N SER A 132 -5.48 -6.95 -12.09
CA SER A 132 -6.90 -7.06 -12.48
C SER A 132 -7.85 -6.17 -11.66
N SER A 133 -7.37 -5.58 -10.56
CA SER A 133 -8.21 -4.83 -9.62
C SER A 133 -8.68 -3.46 -10.14
N GLY A 134 -8.25 -3.07 -11.34
CA GLY A 134 -8.60 -1.80 -11.97
C GLY A 134 -7.90 -0.60 -11.35
N MET A 135 -6.75 -0.82 -10.69
CA MET A 135 -5.83 0.26 -10.34
C MET A 135 -5.32 0.90 -11.64
N ASP A 136 -5.23 2.22 -11.65
CA ASP A 136 -4.65 2.97 -12.77
C ASP A 136 -3.20 2.49 -13.02
N ASP A 137 -2.88 2.14 -14.26
CA ASP A 137 -1.58 1.56 -14.65
C ASP A 137 -0.41 2.49 -14.31
N ALA A 138 -0.58 3.81 -14.45
CA ALA A 138 0.45 4.80 -14.12
C ALA A 138 0.61 4.91 -12.60
N PHE A 139 -0.48 4.83 -11.85
CA PHE A 139 -0.43 4.81 -10.39
C PHE A 139 0.23 3.53 -9.83
N GLU A 140 -0.08 2.36 -10.40
CA GLU A 140 0.62 1.11 -10.05
C GLU A 140 2.11 1.22 -10.37
N THR A 141 2.46 1.73 -11.54
CA THR A 141 3.86 1.91 -11.95
C THR A 141 4.62 2.78 -10.95
N ALA A 142 4.02 3.89 -10.50
CA ALA A 142 4.60 4.77 -9.50
C ALA A 142 4.71 4.10 -8.11
N LEU A 143 3.68 3.36 -7.69
CA LEU A 143 3.65 2.72 -6.37
C LEU A 143 4.48 1.44 -6.28
N LEU A 144 4.74 0.74 -7.39
CA LEU A 144 5.43 -0.55 -7.37
C LEU A 144 6.70 -0.51 -8.23
N SER A 145 6.57 -0.45 -9.56
CA SER A 145 7.69 -0.69 -10.48
C SER A 145 8.82 0.35 -10.35
N GLU A 146 8.49 1.64 -10.26
CA GLU A 146 9.51 2.68 -10.09
C GLU A 146 10.26 2.56 -8.76
N ARG A 147 9.54 2.20 -7.68
CA ARG A 147 10.13 1.96 -6.36
C ARG A 147 11.03 0.73 -6.39
N ASN A 148 10.57 -0.36 -6.98
CA ASN A 148 11.36 -1.58 -7.16
C ASN A 148 12.68 -1.28 -7.90
N LEU A 149 12.63 -0.54 -9.00
CA LEU A 149 13.82 -0.16 -9.76
C LEU A 149 14.82 0.67 -8.92
N ARG A 150 14.33 1.59 -8.08
CA ARG A 150 15.20 2.36 -7.15
C ARG A 150 15.78 1.50 -6.02
N TRP A 151 15.02 0.52 -5.55
CA TRP A 151 15.43 -0.35 -4.45
C TRP A 151 16.54 -1.32 -4.84
N ILE A 152 16.56 -1.82 -6.08
CA ILE A 152 17.49 -2.89 -6.48
C ILE A 152 18.97 -2.49 -6.29
N PRO A 153 19.46 -1.33 -6.76
CA PRO A 153 20.82 -0.88 -6.45
C PRO A 153 21.12 -0.78 -4.94
N ARG A 154 20.14 -0.35 -4.14
CA ARG A 154 20.27 -0.23 -2.67
C ARG A 154 20.37 -1.60 -2.01
N ILE A 155 19.50 -2.54 -2.40
CA ILE A 155 19.54 -3.94 -1.96
C ILE A 155 20.91 -4.54 -2.26
N LYS A 156 21.42 -4.37 -3.49
CA LYS A 156 22.74 -4.85 -3.89
C LYS A 156 23.85 -4.28 -3.02
N ALA A 157 23.87 -2.96 -2.84
CA ALA A 157 24.90 -2.29 -2.06
C ALA A 157 24.90 -2.74 -0.59
N ILE A 158 23.73 -2.95 0.00
CA ILE A 158 23.58 -3.44 1.39
C ILE A 158 23.99 -4.92 1.49
N ALA A 159 23.48 -5.77 0.60
CA ALA A 159 23.74 -7.20 0.62
C ALA A 159 25.21 -7.57 0.32
N ALA A 160 25.93 -6.72 -0.43
CA ALA A 160 27.35 -6.89 -0.69
C ALA A 160 28.23 -6.66 0.55
N GLN A 161 27.74 -5.89 1.54
CA GLN A 161 28.48 -5.59 2.75
C GLN A 161 28.29 -6.66 3.83
N GLN A 162 27.08 -7.20 3.95
CA GLN A 162 26.74 -8.19 4.97
C GLN A 162 25.44 -8.95 4.65
N PRO A 163 25.26 -10.16 5.22
CA PRO A 163 23.97 -10.81 5.24
C PRO A 163 22.89 -9.87 5.80
N SER A 164 21.79 -9.73 5.07
CA SER A 164 20.77 -8.71 5.33
C SER A 164 19.38 -9.30 5.11
N PHE A 165 18.42 -8.85 5.93
CA PHE A 165 17.00 -9.18 5.79
C PHE A 165 16.26 -7.96 5.25
N PHE A 166 15.57 -8.13 4.11
CA PHE A 166 14.78 -7.07 3.48
C PHE A 166 13.30 -7.40 3.63
N ALA A 167 12.54 -6.55 4.33
CA ALA A 167 11.10 -6.66 4.47
C ALA A 167 10.42 -5.68 3.50
N VAL A 168 9.59 -6.19 2.60
CA VAL A 168 8.81 -5.39 1.65
C VAL A 168 7.39 -5.95 1.53
N GLY A 169 6.43 -5.12 1.11
CA GLY A 169 5.08 -5.57 0.82
C GLY A 169 5.06 -6.61 -0.30
N SER A 170 4.22 -7.64 -0.19
CA SER A 170 4.16 -8.74 -1.15
C SER A 170 3.80 -8.32 -2.58
N GLY A 171 3.09 -7.21 -2.74
CA GLY A 171 2.80 -6.61 -4.05
C GLY A 171 4.05 -6.20 -4.84
N HIS A 172 5.19 -6.01 -4.18
CA HIS A 172 6.45 -5.65 -4.84
C HIS A 172 7.18 -6.84 -5.48
N LEU A 173 6.77 -8.09 -5.21
CA LEU A 173 7.58 -9.26 -5.55
C LEU A 173 7.37 -9.80 -6.96
N GLY A 174 6.13 -9.74 -7.48
CA GLY A 174 5.73 -10.38 -8.73
C GLY A 174 5.90 -9.54 -9.98
N GLY A 175 5.81 -10.19 -11.15
CA GLY A 175 5.94 -9.57 -12.47
C GLY A 175 7.38 -9.27 -12.89
N ASP A 176 7.56 -8.82 -14.13
CA ASP A 176 8.88 -8.58 -14.75
C ASP A 176 9.67 -7.42 -14.13
N GLN A 177 8.95 -6.53 -13.45
CA GLN A 177 9.46 -5.39 -12.68
C GLN A 177 9.34 -5.64 -11.17
N GLY A 178 9.00 -6.87 -10.76
CA GLY A 178 9.02 -7.29 -9.36
C GLY A 178 10.45 -7.46 -8.85
N VAL A 179 10.64 -7.27 -7.54
CA VAL A 179 11.96 -7.38 -6.88
C VAL A 179 12.64 -8.72 -7.20
N ILE A 180 11.89 -9.83 -7.25
CA ILE A 180 12.45 -11.16 -7.55
C ILE A 180 13.03 -11.21 -8.97
N ALA A 181 12.27 -10.73 -9.96
CA ALA A 181 12.71 -10.73 -11.36
C ALA A 181 13.90 -9.79 -11.56
N LEU A 182 13.87 -8.61 -10.95
CA LEU A 182 14.95 -7.64 -11.05
C LEU A 182 16.25 -8.14 -10.39
N LEU A 183 16.19 -8.77 -9.20
CA LEU A 183 17.38 -9.36 -8.57
C LEU A 183 17.99 -10.48 -9.43
N ARG A 184 17.16 -11.31 -10.07
CA ARG A 184 17.65 -12.34 -10.99
C ARG A 184 18.34 -11.74 -12.21
N LYS A 185 17.84 -10.63 -12.76
CA LYS A 185 18.48 -9.87 -13.85
C LYS A 185 19.85 -9.33 -13.45
N GLU A 186 20.03 -8.99 -12.16
CA GLU A 186 21.30 -8.57 -11.58
C GLU A 186 22.26 -9.73 -11.24
N GLY A 187 21.92 -10.97 -11.63
CA GLY A 187 22.76 -12.16 -11.43
C GLY A 187 22.57 -12.87 -10.08
N TYR A 188 21.60 -12.47 -9.25
CA TYR A 188 21.34 -13.14 -7.98
C TYR A 188 20.55 -14.44 -8.19
N THR A 189 20.92 -15.47 -7.43
CA THR A 189 20.08 -16.66 -7.27
C THR A 189 19.06 -16.42 -6.17
N VAL A 190 17.79 -16.28 -6.55
CA VAL A 190 16.67 -16.08 -5.61
C VAL A 190 15.92 -17.40 -5.41
N LYS A 191 15.98 -17.94 -4.19
CA LYS A 191 15.33 -19.20 -3.80
C LYS A 191 14.20 -18.93 -2.79
N PRO A 192 13.01 -19.54 -2.96
CA PRO A 192 11.97 -19.45 -1.95
C PRO A 192 12.39 -20.21 -0.69
N VAL A 193 12.03 -19.68 0.48
CA VAL A 193 12.05 -20.43 1.74
C VAL A 193 10.65 -20.98 1.96
N LEU A 194 10.51 -22.30 1.88
CA LEU A 194 9.22 -22.97 2.07
C LEU A 194 9.01 -23.26 3.56
N TYR A 195 7.85 -22.87 4.08
CA TYR A 195 7.39 -23.08 5.46
C TYR A 195 5.87 -23.24 5.50
#